data_AF-A0A1F5DEJ5-F1
#
_entry.id   AF-A0A1F5DEJ5-F1
#
_cell.length_a   1.000
_cell.length_b   1.000
_cell.length_c   1.000
_cell.angle_alpha   90.00
_cell.angle_beta   90.00
_cell.angle_gamma   90.00
#
_symmetry.space_group_name_H-M   'P 1'
#
loop_
_entity.id
_entity.type
_entity.pdbx_description
1 polymer ?
#
loop_
_entity_poly.entity_id
_entity_poly.type
_entity_poly.pdbx_seq_one_letter_code
_entity_poly.pdbx_strand_id
1 'polypeptide(L)'
;MGEEKSILTNGDFEAGRLRAWGVEGPAKVVKTYIVWGNISQMEATDFPAAVPHSGEYFLVLGDENVAGTISQSVKIHENATRAVISFWYSCTPTTGSKLSFWINDEEGMPVRSVNFIGIMAWKELTYVIDPKYFGQKLTIGFQGEGITNYQAMADERMRYECLMLLDDVSLIVDEPISTPTSTATTTSTKITTTTPLTETPPSRTGPPIGLFLKAPGPFEIAIILLVSWTPIAIAVLYRSRKMREQKSRVKVNS
;
A
#
# COMPACT_ATOMS: atom_id res chain seq x y z
N MET A 1 -2.10 16.57 -21.88
CA MET A 1 -2.43 15.76 -20.70
C MET A 1 -1.86 16.49 -19.51
N GLY A 2 -2.69 16.93 -18.57
CA GLY A 2 -2.19 17.46 -17.31
C GLY A 2 -1.61 16.32 -16.49
N GLU A 3 -0.49 16.57 -15.81
CA GLU A 3 0.11 15.64 -14.86
C GLU A 3 -0.88 15.47 -13.69
N GLU A 4 -1.36 14.25 -13.45
CA GLU A 4 -2.21 13.95 -12.28
C GLU A 4 -1.36 14.13 -11.03
N LYS A 5 -1.52 15.27 -10.37
CA LYS A 5 -0.70 15.65 -9.22
C LYS A 5 -1.40 15.27 -7.93
N SER A 6 -0.69 14.57 -7.06
CA SER A 6 -1.23 14.30 -5.73
C SER A 6 -1.32 15.58 -4.89
N ILE A 7 -2.39 15.70 -4.09
CA ILE A 7 -2.52 16.75 -3.09
C ILE A 7 -1.79 16.42 -1.78
N LEU A 8 -1.34 15.17 -1.59
CA LEU A 8 -0.47 14.81 -0.48
C LEU A 8 0.94 15.36 -0.74
N THR A 9 1.58 15.86 0.30
CA THR A 9 2.96 16.34 0.21
C THR A 9 3.93 15.24 0.61
N ASN A 10 4.89 14.93 -0.27
CA ASN A 10 5.96 13.95 -0.03
C ASN A 10 5.42 12.58 0.41
N GLY A 11 4.46 12.05 -0.35
CA GLY A 11 3.91 10.70 -0.13
C GLY A 11 4.71 9.59 -0.82
N ASP A 12 5.55 9.95 -1.78
CA ASP A 12 6.63 9.14 -2.38
C ASP A 12 7.89 9.08 -1.49
N PHE A 13 7.95 9.87 -0.42
CA PHE A 13 9.07 9.94 0.54
C PHE A 13 10.43 10.39 -0.03
N GLU A 14 10.47 10.84 -1.29
CA GLU A 14 11.70 11.19 -2.01
C GLU A 14 12.46 12.40 -1.44
N ALA A 15 11.84 13.19 -0.55
CA ALA A 15 12.57 14.21 0.21
C ALA A 15 13.53 13.61 1.27
N GLY A 16 13.53 12.29 1.47
CA GLY A 16 14.38 11.58 2.42
C GLY A 16 14.05 11.86 3.91
N ARG A 17 12.90 12.50 4.18
CA ARG A 17 12.48 12.92 5.54
C ARG A 17 10.97 13.13 5.64
N LEU A 18 10.42 13.06 6.85
CA LEU A 18 8.96 13.12 7.11
C LEU A 18 8.41 14.51 7.46
N ARG A 19 9.02 15.61 7.02
CA ARG A 19 8.62 16.97 7.48
C ARG A 19 7.18 17.37 7.17
N ALA A 20 6.57 16.79 6.14
CA ALA A 20 5.18 17.05 5.77
C ALA A 20 4.17 16.15 6.52
N TRP A 21 4.65 15.21 7.32
CA TRP A 21 3.86 14.23 8.03
C TRP A 21 3.93 14.48 9.54
N GLY A 22 2.79 14.38 10.23
CA GLY A 22 2.77 14.18 11.66
C GLY A 22 3.31 12.79 11.97
N VAL A 23 4.20 12.66 12.95
CA VAL A 23 4.87 11.40 13.30
C VAL A 23 4.70 11.13 14.78
N GLU A 24 4.25 9.92 15.13
CA GLU A 24 4.17 9.43 16.50
C GLU A 24 4.83 8.05 16.57
N GLY A 25 5.86 7.90 17.40
CA GLY A 25 6.63 6.66 17.49
C GLY A 25 7.66 6.47 16.37
N PRO A 26 8.20 5.25 16.20
CA PRO A 26 9.28 4.98 15.26
C PRO A 26 8.80 4.98 13.80
N ALA A 27 9.37 5.88 13.00
CA ALA A 27 9.16 5.96 11.56
C ALA A 27 10.42 6.53 10.91
N LYS A 28 10.92 5.89 9.84
CA LYS A 28 12.17 6.30 9.18
C LYS A 28 12.09 6.13 7.66
N VAL A 29 12.55 7.13 6.94
CA VAL A 29 12.69 7.09 5.47
C VAL A 29 14.09 6.61 5.14
N VAL A 30 14.22 5.58 4.30
CA VAL A 30 15.49 4.91 4.00
C VAL A 30 15.59 4.59 2.51
N LYS A 31 16.81 4.47 1.99
CA LYS A 31 17.06 4.04 0.60
C LYS A 31 17.05 2.53 0.42
N THR A 32 17.49 1.85 1.46
CA THR A 32 17.55 0.40 1.52
C THR A 32 17.42 -0.02 2.97
N TYR A 33 16.83 -1.19 3.19
CA TYR A 33 16.81 -1.82 4.50
C TYR A 33 17.45 -3.19 4.40
N ILE A 34 18.58 -3.34 5.09
CA ILE A 34 19.29 -4.62 5.22
C ILE A 34 18.89 -5.21 6.57
N VAL A 35 18.34 -6.41 6.54
CA VAL A 35 18.00 -7.13 7.77
C VAL A 35 19.28 -7.73 8.33
N TRP A 36 19.76 -7.18 9.44
CA TRP A 36 20.89 -7.73 10.16
C TRP A 36 20.37 -8.70 11.23
N GLY A 37 20.60 -9.99 11.02
CA GLY A 37 20.58 -10.96 12.11
C GLY A 37 21.97 -11.04 12.75
N ASN A 38 22.04 -11.43 14.03
CA ASN A 38 23.28 -11.93 14.61
C ASN A 38 23.50 -13.34 14.03
N ILE A 39 23.99 -13.39 12.79
CA ILE A 39 24.13 -14.62 12.04
C ILE A 39 25.60 -15.04 12.15
N SER A 40 25.88 -16.05 12.96
CA SER A 40 27.22 -16.61 13.08
C SER A 40 27.68 -17.33 11.80
N GLN A 41 26.77 -17.75 10.90
CA GLN A 41 27.10 -18.69 9.81
C GLN A 41 26.27 -18.63 8.49
N MET A 42 25.33 -17.69 8.28
CA MET A 42 24.73 -17.45 6.94
C MET A 42 25.36 -16.19 6.33
N GLU A 43 25.77 -16.31 5.08
CA GLU A 43 26.19 -15.15 4.30
C GLU A 43 25.00 -14.19 4.15
N ALA A 44 25.25 -12.88 4.19
CA ALA A 44 24.24 -11.82 4.09
C ALA A 44 23.41 -11.84 2.78
N THR A 45 23.67 -12.82 1.90
CA THR A 45 23.03 -13.04 0.61
C THR A 45 21.68 -13.73 0.67
N ASP A 46 21.30 -14.34 1.80
CA ASP A 46 20.08 -15.16 1.88
C ASP A 46 18.78 -14.37 2.10
N PHE A 47 18.88 -13.09 2.46
CA PHE A 47 17.74 -12.18 2.53
C PHE A 47 17.95 -10.99 1.59
N PRO A 48 17.12 -10.85 0.53
CA PRO A 48 17.26 -9.69 -0.34
C PRO A 48 17.01 -8.41 0.45
N ALA A 49 17.87 -7.41 0.24
CA ALA A 49 17.64 -6.08 0.78
C ALA A 49 16.28 -5.56 0.29
N ALA A 50 15.52 -4.94 1.19
CA ALA A 50 14.34 -4.23 0.72
C ALA A 50 14.76 -2.99 -0.06
N VAL A 51 14.12 -2.86 -1.22
CA VAL A 51 14.27 -1.75 -2.15
C VAL A 51 12.93 -1.02 -2.25
N PRO A 52 12.95 0.30 -2.51
CA PRO A 52 11.73 1.07 -2.73
C PRO A 52 10.88 0.47 -3.85
N HIS A 53 9.58 0.74 -3.81
CA HIS A 53 8.68 0.41 -4.91
C HIS A 53 8.97 1.32 -6.11
N SER A 54 9.18 2.62 -5.86
CA SER A 54 9.60 3.59 -6.86
C SER A 54 10.58 4.60 -6.26
N GLY A 55 11.32 5.31 -7.10
CA GLY A 55 12.27 6.32 -6.62
C GLY A 55 13.47 5.75 -5.87
N GLU A 56 14.03 6.55 -4.97
CA GLU A 56 15.22 6.21 -4.18
C GLU A 56 14.89 5.85 -2.73
N TYR A 57 13.77 6.32 -2.18
CA TYR A 57 13.43 6.19 -0.77
C TYR A 57 12.08 5.50 -0.57
N PHE A 58 11.93 4.86 0.58
CA PHE A 58 10.66 4.35 1.08
C PHE A 58 10.58 4.53 2.59
N LEU A 59 9.38 4.39 3.14
CA LEU A 59 9.15 4.48 4.57
C LEU A 59 9.21 3.09 5.23
N VAL A 60 9.95 3.01 6.33
CA VAL A 60 9.83 1.94 7.33
C VAL A 60 9.00 2.48 8.49
N LEU A 61 7.90 1.82 8.80
CA LEU A 61 6.92 2.26 9.78
C LEU A 61 6.80 1.26 10.94
N GLY A 62 7.09 1.73 12.15
CA GLY A 62 7.17 0.88 13.33
C GLY A 62 8.55 0.23 13.49
N ASP A 63 8.79 -0.30 14.69
CA ASP A 63 9.89 -1.21 15.01
C ASP A 63 9.31 -2.52 15.60
N GLU A 64 10.14 -3.44 16.09
CA GLU A 64 9.71 -4.67 16.76
C GLU A 64 8.73 -4.37 17.91
N ASN A 65 7.47 -4.81 17.76
CA ASN A 65 6.39 -4.67 18.75
C ASN A 65 6.15 -3.22 19.23
N VAL A 66 6.63 -2.23 18.47
CA VAL A 66 6.43 -0.81 18.76
C VAL A 66 5.79 -0.17 17.54
N ALA A 67 4.56 0.28 17.71
CA ALA A 67 3.81 0.92 16.63
C ALA A 67 4.38 2.30 16.31
N GLY A 68 4.60 2.55 15.02
CA GLY A 68 4.87 3.87 14.47
C GLY A 68 3.67 4.37 13.68
N THR A 69 3.37 5.66 13.78
CA THR A 69 2.24 6.29 13.10
C THR A 69 2.71 7.49 12.29
N ILE A 70 2.22 7.61 11.05
CA ILE A 70 2.32 8.83 10.27
C ILE A 70 0.94 9.31 9.84
N SER A 71 0.73 10.63 9.76
CA SER A 71 -0.51 11.20 9.26
C SER A 71 -0.33 12.55 8.57
N GLN A 72 -1.24 12.88 7.67
CA GLN A 72 -1.31 14.19 7.02
C GLN A 72 -2.78 14.60 6.88
N SER A 73 -3.09 15.85 7.22
CA SER A 73 -4.40 16.42 6.96
C SER A 73 -4.45 17.09 5.58
N VAL A 74 -5.53 16.86 4.85
CA VAL A 74 -5.78 17.40 3.52
C VAL A 74 -7.20 17.93 3.44
N LYS A 75 -7.47 18.84 2.48
CA LYS A 75 -8.81 19.30 2.17
C LYS A 75 -9.11 18.98 0.72
N ILE A 76 -10.12 18.15 0.47
CA ILE A 76 -10.61 17.90 -0.89
C ILE A 76 -11.54 19.04 -1.25
N HIS A 77 -11.38 19.61 -2.45
CA HIS A 77 -12.25 20.71 -2.91
C HIS A 77 -13.71 20.26 -3.01
N GLU A 78 -14.65 21.14 -2.64
CA GLU A 78 -16.09 20.84 -2.63
C GLU A 78 -16.65 20.52 -4.03
N ASN A 79 -16.04 21.10 -5.06
CA ASN A 79 -16.44 20.92 -6.45
C ASN A 79 -15.77 19.71 -7.09
N ALA A 80 -14.90 18.96 -6.38
CA ALA A 80 -14.22 17.80 -6.92
C ALA A 80 -15.21 16.77 -7.49
N THR A 81 -14.81 16.11 -8.57
CA THR A 81 -15.62 15.08 -9.24
C THR A 81 -15.20 13.67 -8.82
N ARG A 82 -13.95 13.51 -8.39
CA ARG A 82 -13.38 12.24 -7.94
C ARG A 82 -12.21 12.50 -7.02
N ALA A 83 -12.04 11.63 -6.02
CA ALA A 83 -10.86 11.60 -5.16
C ALA A 83 -10.46 10.15 -4.90
N VAL A 84 -9.20 9.81 -5.20
CA VAL A 84 -8.68 8.45 -5.07
C VAL A 84 -7.38 8.48 -4.31
N ILE A 85 -7.33 7.74 -3.21
CA ILE A 85 -6.10 7.46 -2.50
C ILE A 85 -5.52 6.12 -2.95
N SER A 86 -4.23 6.07 -3.20
CA SER A 86 -3.48 4.82 -3.39
C SER A 86 -2.17 4.85 -2.61
N PHE A 87 -1.65 3.65 -2.31
CA PHE A 87 -0.33 3.48 -1.73
C PHE A 87 0.15 2.04 -1.91
N TRP A 88 1.46 1.87 -1.82
CA TRP A 88 2.12 0.57 -1.85
C TRP A 88 2.62 0.17 -0.47
N TYR A 89 2.46 -1.10 -0.12
CA TYR A 89 2.94 -1.63 1.16
C TYR A 89 3.60 -3.00 0.98
N SER A 90 4.50 -3.34 1.89
CA SER A 90 5.25 -4.60 1.91
C SER A 90 5.73 -4.93 3.34
N CYS A 91 6.17 -6.16 3.59
CA CYS A 91 7.02 -6.50 4.74
C CYS A 91 8.28 -7.21 4.28
N THR A 92 9.38 -6.94 4.96
CA THR A 92 10.66 -7.64 4.77
C THR A 92 11.25 -8.01 6.13
N PRO A 93 11.94 -9.14 6.29
CA PRO A 93 12.23 -10.18 5.28
C PRO A 93 11.25 -11.34 5.31
N THR A 94 10.13 -11.20 6.03
CA THR A 94 9.13 -12.26 6.20
C THR A 94 7.73 -11.66 6.08
N THR A 95 6.71 -12.41 6.47
CA THR A 95 5.33 -11.92 6.56
C THR A 95 4.93 -11.79 8.03
N GLY A 96 3.95 -10.94 8.30
CA GLY A 96 3.30 -10.89 9.62
C GLY A 96 3.27 -9.53 10.31
N SER A 97 4.05 -8.54 9.86
CA SER A 97 3.93 -7.17 10.38
C SER A 97 2.57 -6.60 10.07
N LYS A 98 2.11 -5.66 10.89
CA LYS A 98 0.76 -5.10 10.78
C LYS A 98 0.83 -3.71 10.16
N LEU A 99 -0.15 -3.39 9.34
CA LEU A 99 -0.41 -2.05 8.85
C LEU A 99 -1.88 -1.73 9.06
N SER A 100 -2.16 -0.60 9.69
CA SER A 100 -3.49 -0.03 9.80
C SER A 100 -3.52 1.24 8.96
N PHE A 101 -4.41 1.30 7.99
CA PHE A 101 -4.70 2.50 7.20
C PHE A 101 -6.02 3.08 7.66
N TRP A 102 -6.08 4.40 7.84
CA TRP A 102 -7.31 5.08 8.17
C TRP A 102 -7.46 6.42 7.47
N ILE A 103 -8.71 6.84 7.33
CA ILE A 103 -9.12 8.19 6.99
C ILE A 103 -10.12 8.62 8.05
N ASN A 104 -9.89 9.77 8.66
CA ASN A 104 -10.80 10.40 9.61
C ASN A 104 -11.31 11.72 9.04
N ASP A 105 -12.53 12.11 9.39
CA ASP A 105 -13.07 13.45 9.13
C ASP A 105 -12.49 14.50 10.09
N GLU A 106 -13.02 15.72 10.02
CA GLU A 106 -12.54 16.86 10.79
C GLU A 106 -12.82 16.69 12.29
N GLU A 107 -13.89 15.98 12.65
CA GLU A 107 -14.28 15.63 14.00
C GLU A 107 -13.48 14.42 14.55
N GLY A 108 -12.63 13.80 13.73
CA GLY A 108 -11.84 12.63 14.09
C GLY A 108 -12.61 11.31 14.02
N MET A 109 -13.79 11.30 13.40
CA MET A 109 -14.59 10.11 13.20
C MET A 109 -14.06 9.30 12.01
N PRO A 110 -14.09 7.96 12.08
CA PRO A 110 -13.54 7.11 11.04
C PRO A 110 -14.40 7.12 9.78
N VAL A 111 -13.85 7.67 8.70
CA VAL A 111 -14.40 7.56 7.33
C VAL A 111 -14.08 6.18 6.75
N ARG A 112 -12.84 5.72 6.96
CA ARG A 112 -12.34 4.43 6.49
C ARG A 112 -11.30 3.91 7.47
N SER A 113 -11.31 2.60 7.72
CA SER A 113 -10.24 1.91 8.41
C SER A 113 -10.05 0.51 7.81
N VAL A 114 -8.81 0.13 7.53
CA VAL A 114 -8.45 -1.18 6.99
C VAL A 114 -7.16 -1.65 7.67
N ASN A 115 -7.14 -2.91 8.08
CA ASN A 115 -5.96 -3.55 8.66
C ASN A 115 -5.40 -4.59 7.69
N PHE A 116 -4.08 -4.65 7.59
CA PHE A 116 -3.34 -5.55 6.72
C PHE A 116 -2.32 -6.33 7.52
N ILE A 117 -2.04 -7.53 7.03
CA ILE A 117 -0.84 -8.29 7.37
C ILE A 117 0.13 -8.14 6.19
N GLY A 118 1.34 -7.67 6.48
CA GLY A 118 2.39 -7.45 5.51
C GLY A 118 2.86 -8.77 4.89
N ILE A 119 3.14 -8.70 3.59
CA ILE A 119 3.63 -9.81 2.77
C ILE A 119 4.97 -9.44 2.15
N MET A 120 5.77 -10.43 1.75
CA MET A 120 7.07 -10.23 1.10
C MET A 120 6.97 -9.84 -0.38
N ALA A 121 6.12 -8.86 -0.67
CA ALA A 121 5.95 -8.29 -2.00
C ALA A 121 5.25 -6.93 -1.87
N TRP A 122 5.66 -5.98 -2.70
CA TRP A 122 4.92 -4.73 -2.85
C TRP A 122 3.52 -5.02 -3.35
N LYS A 123 2.54 -4.44 -2.65
CA LYS A 123 1.13 -4.55 -2.99
C LYS A 123 0.47 -3.19 -2.90
N GLU A 124 -0.35 -2.89 -3.91
CA GLU A 124 -1.11 -1.66 -3.96
C GLU A 124 -2.45 -1.79 -3.22
N LEU A 125 -2.83 -0.73 -2.51
CA LEU A 125 -4.21 -0.44 -2.15
C LEU A 125 -4.68 0.77 -2.92
N THR A 126 -5.91 0.73 -3.43
CA THR A 126 -6.62 1.90 -3.98
C THR A 126 -7.97 2.04 -3.29
N TYR A 127 -8.36 3.27 -2.94
CA TYR A 127 -9.66 3.59 -2.34
C TYR A 127 -10.23 4.88 -2.90
N VAL A 128 -11.49 4.83 -3.33
CA VAL A 128 -12.24 6.00 -3.80
C VAL A 128 -12.97 6.63 -2.62
N ILE A 129 -12.70 7.90 -2.36
CA ILE A 129 -13.35 8.65 -1.27
C ILE A 129 -14.74 9.07 -1.72
N ASP A 130 -15.73 8.84 -0.87
CA ASP A 130 -17.13 9.19 -1.13
C ASP A 130 -17.28 10.72 -1.30
N PRO A 131 -17.94 11.20 -2.37
CA PRO A 131 -18.17 12.62 -2.61
C PRO A 131 -18.81 13.39 -1.46
N LYS A 132 -19.52 12.73 -0.55
CA LYS A 132 -20.10 13.40 0.63
C LYS A 132 -19.05 14.02 1.57
N TYR A 133 -17.80 13.58 1.48
CA TYR A 133 -16.68 14.12 2.26
C TYR A 133 -15.90 15.22 1.52
N PHE A 134 -16.30 15.58 0.30
CA PHE A 134 -15.67 16.69 -0.42
C PHE A 134 -16.02 18.02 0.26
N GLY A 135 -15.08 18.96 0.23
CA GLY A 135 -15.16 20.22 0.97
C GLY A 135 -14.74 20.12 2.44
N GLN A 136 -14.59 18.91 2.99
CA GLN A 136 -14.20 18.69 4.38
C GLN A 136 -12.67 18.50 4.51
N LYS A 137 -12.15 18.79 5.71
CA LYS A 137 -10.78 18.44 6.07
C LYS A 137 -10.75 16.97 6.48
N LEU A 138 -9.93 16.18 5.81
CA LEU A 138 -9.69 14.78 6.13
C LEU A 138 -8.30 14.62 6.73
N THR A 139 -8.15 13.71 7.66
CA THR A 139 -6.83 13.23 8.09
C THR A 139 -6.62 11.84 7.53
N ILE A 140 -5.50 11.62 6.87
CA ILE A 140 -5.08 10.34 6.32
C ILE A 140 -3.92 9.85 7.17
N GLY A 141 -3.94 8.58 7.57
CA GLY A 141 -2.82 8.05 8.30
C GLY A 141 -2.64 6.55 8.25
N PHE A 142 -1.47 6.18 8.72
CA PHE A 142 -0.91 4.85 8.65
C PHE A 142 -0.28 4.54 10.01
N GLN A 143 -0.54 3.34 10.52
CA GLN A 143 0.14 2.81 11.69
C GLN A 143 0.75 1.46 11.35
N GLY A 144 2.05 1.33 11.52
CA GLY A 144 2.82 0.12 11.26
C GLY A 144 3.39 -0.45 12.55
N GLU A 145 3.38 -1.77 12.68
CA GLU A 145 4.01 -2.48 13.81
C GLU A 145 4.83 -3.64 13.24
N GLY A 146 6.14 -3.63 13.53
CA GLY A 146 7.03 -4.72 13.17
C GLY A 146 6.84 -5.93 14.09
N ILE A 147 7.20 -7.12 13.62
CA ILE A 147 7.22 -8.33 14.43
C ILE A 147 8.60 -8.97 14.38
N THR A 148 8.99 -9.67 15.45
CA THR A 148 10.13 -10.58 15.37
C THR A 148 9.64 -11.97 15.05
N ASN A 149 10.14 -12.53 13.95
CA ASN A 149 9.92 -13.92 13.63
C ASN A 149 11.13 -14.75 14.07
N TYR A 150 10.84 -15.89 14.68
CA TYR A 150 11.83 -16.87 15.11
C TYR A 150 11.80 -18.03 14.13
N GLN A 151 12.77 -18.07 13.21
CA GLN A 151 12.98 -19.29 12.43
C GLN A 151 13.92 -20.23 13.18
N ALA A 152 13.43 -21.42 13.50
CA ALA A 152 14.23 -22.49 14.05
C ALA A 152 14.94 -23.21 12.89
N MET A 153 16.16 -22.79 12.55
CA MET A 153 17.01 -23.53 11.64
C MET A 153 17.89 -24.45 12.46
N ALA A 154 17.55 -25.74 12.43
CA ALA A 154 18.27 -26.94 12.92
C ALA A 154 18.94 -26.87 14.31
N ASP A 155 19.83 -25.91 14.59
CA ASP A 155 20.61 -25.77 15.82
C ASP A 155 20.76 -24.31 16.34
N GLU A 156 20.34 -23.27 15.61
CA GLU A 156 20.36 -21.85 16.06
C GLU A 156 19.00 -21.16 15.83
N ARG A 157 18.51 -20.41 16.84
CA ARG A 157 17.34 -19.53 16.67
C ARG A 157 17.79 -18.21 16.09
N MET A 158 17.57 -18.02 14.79
CA MET A 158 17.79 -16.72 14.16
C MET A 158 16.59 -15.82 14.42
N ARG A 159 16.88 -14.58 14.82
CA ARG A 159 15.90 -13.51 15.01
C ARG A 159 15.95 -12.60 13.80
N TYR A 160 14.80 -12.40 13.18
CA TYR A 160 14.64 -11.42 12.10
C TYR A 160 13.47 -10.51 12.45
N GLU A 161 13.71 -9.21 12.35
CA GLU A 161 12.68 -8.19 12.45
C GLU A 161 11.98 -8.07 11.09
N CYS A 162 10.68 -8.41 11.04
CA CYS A 162 9.82 -8.04 9.91
C CYS A 162 9.37 -6.60 10.15
N LEU A 163 9.71 -5.68 9.25
CA LEU A 163 9.26 -4.29 9.36
C LEU A 163 8.26 -3.94 8.27
N MET A 164 7.28 -3.11 8.63
CA MET A 164 6.27 -2.64 7.69
C MET A 164 6.85 -1.55 6.79
N LEU A 165 6.71 -1.75 5.49
CA LEU A 165 7.19 -0.83 4.47
C LEU A 165 6.01 -0.14 3.79
N LEU A 166 6.16 1.13 3.51
CA LEU A 166 5.17 1.95 2.81
C LEU A 166 5.88 2.80 1.75
N ASP A 167 5.24 2.96 0.59
CA ASP A 167 5.77 3.77 -0.51
C ASP A 167 4.64 4.33 -1.39
N ASP A 168 4.96 5.34 -2.21
CA ASP A 168 4.08 5.90 -3.26
C ASP A 168 2.65 6.24 -2.77
N VAL A 169 2.55 6.91 -1.62
CA VAL A 169 1.26 7.36 -1.09
C VAL A 169 0.78 8.55 -1.91
N SER A 170 -0.35 8.39 -2.58
CA SER A 170 -0.94 9.43 -3.41
C SER A 170 -2.42 9.60 -3.11
N LEU A 171 -2.87 10.85 -3.08
CA LEU A 171 -4.28 11.23 -3.19
C LEU A 171 -4.45 12.12 -4.41
N ILE A 172 -5.12 11.61 -5.43
CA ILE A 172 -5.41 12.32 -6.68
C ILE A 172 -6.85 12.81 -6.63
N VAL A 173 -7.06 14.07 -6.99
CA VAL A 173 -8.38 14.73 -6.98
C VAL A 173 -8.64 15.34 -8.35
N ASP A 174 -9.74 14.92 -8.97
CA ASP A 174 -10.15 15.42 -10.29
C ASP A 174 -11.14 16.57 -10.09
N GLU A 175 -10.82 17.75 -10.62
CA GLU A 175 -11.71 18.91 -10.62
C GLU A 175 -12.57 18.98 -11.90
N PRO A 176 -13.77 19.58 -11.81
CA PRO A 176 -14.60 19.78 -12.99
C PRO A 176 -13.85 20.71 -13.93
N ILE A 177 -13.78 20.31 -15.21
CA ILE A 177 -13.23 21.17 -16.26
C ILE A 177 -14.07 22.45 -16.23
N SER A 178 -13.45 23.55 -15.78
CA SER A 178 -14.07 24.86 -15.86
C SER A 178 -14.27 25.14 -17.34
N THR A 179 -15.52 25.07 -17.81
CA THR A 179 -15.87 25.51 -19.16
C THR A 179 -15.36 26.95 -19.27
N PRO A 180 -14.47 27.28 -20.23
CA PRO A 180 -14.00 28.65 -20.37
C PRO A 180 -15.23 29.53 -20.58
N THR A 181 -15.52 30.39 -19.61
CA THR A 181 -16.54 31.42 -19.76
C THR A 181 -16.00 32.38 -20.80
N SER A 182 -16.39 32.16 -22.06
CA SER A 182 -16.11 33.09 -23.13
C SER A 182 -16.85 34.39 -22.79
N THR A 183 -16.12 35.38 -22.28
CA THR A 183 -16.64 36.73 -22.11
C THR A 183 -16.94 37.27 -23.50
N ALA A 184 -18.19 37.13 -23.94
CA ALA A 184 -18.66 37.72 -25.18
C ALA A 184 -18.56 39.25 -25.04
N THR A 185 -17.50 39.82 -25.59
CA THR A 185 -17.40 41.27 -25.77
C THR A 185 -18.29 41.62 -26.96
N THR A 186 -19.48 42.15 -26.67
CA THR A 186 -20.45 42.59 -27.68
C THR A 186 -19.88 43.78 -28.46
N THR A 187 -19.20 43.50 -29.57
CA THR A 187 -18.92 44.52 -30.59
C THR A 187 -19.94 44.36 -31.71
N SER A 188 -20.84 45.34 -31.82
CA SER A 188 -21.89 45.38 -32.84
C SER A 188 -21.27 45.67 -34.21
N THR A 189 -21.25 44.66 -35.09
CA THR A 189 -21.09 44.90 -36.53
C THR A 189 -21.90 43.89 -37.36
N LYS A 190 -22.99 44.40 -37.93
CA LYS A 190 -23.65 44.09 -39.21
C LYS A 190 -23.48 42.68 -39.84
N ILE A 191 -24.58 41.93 -39.73
CA ILE A 191 -25.12 40.79 -40.52
C ILE A 191 -24.35 40.38 -41.79
N THR A 192 -24.01 39.09 -41.89
CA THR A 192 -24.15 38.30 -43.12
C THR A 192 -24.53 36.85 -42.74
N THR A 193 -25.67 36.41 -43.25
CA THR A 193 -26.22 35.07 -43.09
C THR A 193 -25.38 34.05 -43.83
N THR A 194 -24.89 33.02 -43.14
CA THR A 194 -24.50 31.75 -43.77
C THR A 194 -24.65 30.63 -42.75
N THR A 195 -25.54 29.71 -43.04
CA THR A 195 -25.78 28.48 -42.29
C THR A 195 -24.58 27.53 -42.43
N PRO A 196 -24.12 26.90 -41.34
CA PRO A 196 -23.58 25.55 -41.48
C PRO A 196 -24.24 24.55 -40.51
N LEU A 197 -24.60 23.45 -41.14
CA LEU A 197 -24.89 22.10 -40.68
C LEU A 197 -24.61 21.76 -39.20
N THR A 198 -25.67 21.27 -38.57
CA THR A 198 -25.66 20.38 -37.41
C THR A 198 -24.77 19.16 -37.67
N GLU A 199 -23.63 19.08 -37.00
CA GLU A 199 -22.91 17.82 -36.81
C GLU A 199 -23.15 17.31 -35.39
N THR A 200 -23.87 16.21 -35.31
CA THR A 200 -24.05 15.38 -34.12
C THR A 200 -22.71 14.72 -33.79
N PRO A 201 -22.14 14.88 -32.58
CA PRO A 201 -20.99 14.07 -32.18
C PRO A 201 -21.42 12.62 -32.00
N PRO A 202 -20.60 11.63 -32.40
CA PRO A 202 -20.93 10.22 -32.24
C PRO A 202 -21.01 9.86 -30.74
N SER A 203 -22.16 9.34 -30.35
CA SER A 203 -22.35 8.63 -29.09
C SER A 203 -21.35 7.47 -29.01
N ARG A 204 -20.37 7.59 -28.11
CA ARG A 204 -19.46 6.51 -27.77
C ARG A 204 -19.91 5.91 -26.44
N THR A 205 -20.90 5.04 -26.53
CA THR A 205 -21.27 4.11 -25.46
C THR A 205 -20.11 3.12 -25.28
N GLY A 206 -19.16 3.46 -24.40
CA GLY A 206 -18.29 2.46 -23.78
C GLY A 206 -19.04 1.78 -22.64
N PRO A 207 -18.94 0.45 -22.47
CA PRO A 207 -19.63 -0.21 -21.37
C PRO A 207 -19.02 0.23 -20.03
N PRO A 208 -19.83 0.34 -18.95
CA PRO A 208 -19.28 0.56 -17.62
C PRO A 208 -18.47 -0.69 -17.23
N ILE A 209 -17.16 -0.54 -17.04
CA ILE A 209 -16.36 -1.54 -16.34
C ILE A 209 -16.71 -1.38 -14.85
N GLY A 210 -17.85 -1.96 -14.46
CA GLY A 210 -18.14 -2.25 -13.07
C GLY A 210 -17.28 -3.42 -12.63
N LEU A 211 -16.08 -3.14 -12.12
CA LEU A 211 -15.33 -4.11 -11.33
C LEU A 211 -16.03 -4.21 -9.95
N PHE A 212 -17.11 -4.99 -9.92
CA PHE A 212 -17.64 -5.51 -8.67
C PHE A 212 -16.59 -6.46 -8.10
N LEU A 213 -15.76 -5.96 -7.18
CA LEU A 213 -15.09 -6.81 -6.21
C LEU A 213 -16.18 -7.41 -5.31
N LYS A 214 -16.69 -8.55 -5.76
CA LYS A 214 -17.55 -9.43 -4.98
C LYS A 214 -16.75 -9.83 -3.75
N ALA A 215 -17.35 -9.70 -2.57
CA ALA A 215 -16.78 -10.20 -1.33
C ALA A 215 -16.30 -11.65 -1.54
N PRO A 216 -15.11 -12.03 -1.00
CA PRO A 216 -14.54 -13.34 -1.25
C PRO A 216 -15.54 -14.42 -0.87
N GLY A 217 -15.86 -15.28 -1.83
CA GLY A 217 -16.73 -16.43 -1.59
C GLY A 217 -16.04 -17.41 -0.65
N PRO A 218 -16.80 -18.31 0.02
CA PRO A 218 -16.24 -19.27 0.97
C PRO A 218 -15.14 -20.18 0.40
N PHE A 219 -15.05 -20.31 -0.93
CA PHE A 219 -13.97 -21.04 -1.61
C PHE A 219 -12.61 -20.32 -1.60
N GLU A 220 -12.56 -18.99 -1.56
CA GLU A 220 -11.28 -18.25 -1.49
C GLU A 220 -10.69 -18.27 -0.06
N ILE A 221 -11.55 -18.34 0.96
CA ILE A 221 -11.15 -18.59 2.36
C ILE A 221 -10.51 -19.99 2.49
N ALA A 222 -11.01 -20.98 1.75
CA ALA A 222 -10.43 -22.32 1.75
C ALA A 222 -9.03 -22.36 1.10
N ILE A 223 -8.77 -21.55 0.07
CA ILE A 223 -7.44 -21.45 -0.57
C ILE A 223 -6.44 -20.76 0.37
N ILE A 224 -6.83 -19.73 1.11
CA ILE A 224 -5.97 -19.07 2.13
C ILE A 224 -5.64 -20.04 3.28
N LEU A 225 -6.58 -20.90 3.68
CA LEU A 225 -6.34 -21.94 4.68
C LEU A 225 -5.47 -23.09 4.14
N LEU A 226 -5.53 -23.42 2.83
CA LEU A 226 -4.68 -24.45 2.23
C LEU A 226 -3.23 -23.98 2.02
N VAL A 227 -3.00 -22.71 1.64
CA VAL A 227 -1.65 -22.15 1.43
C VAL A 227 -0.91 -21.86 2.75
N SER A 228 -1.63 -21.67 3.86
CA SER A 228 -1.02 -21.51 5.18
C SER A 228 -0.53 -22.82 5.82
N TRP A 229 -0.97 -23.97 5.29
CA TRP A 229 -0.59 -25.29 5.81
C TRP A 229 0.49 -25.99 4.99
N THR A 230 0.75 -25.57 3.75
CA THR A 230 1.81 -26.17 2.92
C THR A 230 3.21 -26.03 3.51
N PRO A 231 3.67 -24.89 4.06
CA PRO A 231 4.98 -24.83 4.69
C PRO A 231 5.06 -25.65 5.98
N ILE A 232 3.98 -25.73 6.76
CA ILE A 232 3.90 -26.56 7.98
C ILE A 232 3.94 -28.06 7.61
N ALA A 233 3.18 -28.47 6.59
CA ALA A 233 3.15 -29.86 6.11
C ALA A 233 4.50 -30.28 5.52
N ILE A 234 5.18 -29.39 4.77
CA ILE A 234 6.53 -29.62 4.25
C ILE A 234 7.54 -29.76 5.41
N ALA A 235 7.48 -28.91 6.43
CA ALA A 235 8.35 -29.00 7.61
C ALA A 235 8.12 -30.30 8.40
N VAL A 236 6.86 -30.72 8.57
CA VAL A 236 6.50 -31.99 9.24
C VAL A 236 6.99 -33.20 8.45
N LEU A 237 6.81 -33.20 7.11
CA LEU A 237 7.29 -34.27 6.24
C LEU A 237 8.82 -34.35 6.26
N TYR A 238 9.52 -33.22 6.18
CA TYR A 238 10.98 -33.16 6.25
C TYR A 238 11.51 -33.71 7.59
N ARG A 239 10.88 -33.33 8.71
CA ARG A 239 11.24 -33.83 10.05
C ARG A 239 11.00 -35.34 10.17
N SER A 240 9.91 -35.85 9.61
CA SER A 240 9.60 -37.28 9.63
C SER A 240 10.62 -38.11 8.83
N ARG A 241 11.12 -37.57 7.72
CA ARG A 241 12.13 -38.21 6.87
C ARG A 241 13.49 -38.26 7.56
N LYS A 242 13.94 -37.14 8.15
CA LYS A 242 15.20 -37.06 8.92
C LYS A 242 15.22 -38.05 10.10
N MET A 243 14.10 -38.20 10.81
CA MET A 243 13.95 -39.17 11.91
C MET A 243 14.06 -40.63 11.44
N ARG A 244 13.54 -40.95 10.24
CA ARG A 244 13.67 -42.31 9.67
C ARG A 244 15.11 -42.62 9.25
N GLU A 245 15.81 -41.64 8.68
CA GLU A 245 17.22 -41.78 8.28
C GLU A 245 18.16 -41.91 9.48
N GLN A 246 17.87 -41.24 10.60
CA GLN A 246 18.62 -41.44 11.85
C GLN A 246 18.37 -42.82 12.45
N LYS A 247 17.11 -43.30 12.47
CA LYS A 247 16.79 -44.64 12.96
C LYS A 247 17.39 -45.76 12.10
N SER A 248 17.50 -45.57 10.78
CA SER A 248 18.15 -46.57 9.90
C SER A 248 19.66 -46.60 10.11
N ARG A 249 20.32 -45.45 10.32
CA ARG A 249 21.76 -45.41 10.64
C ARG A 249 22.11 -46.04 11.99
N VAL A 250 21.24 -45.89 12.99
CA VAL A 250 21.45 -46.53 14.31
C VAL A 250 21.35 -48.06 14.23
N LYS A 251 20.51 -48.60 13.34
CA LYS A 251 20.39 -50.06 13.13
C LYS A 251 21.52 -50.70 12.32
N VAL A 252 22.29 -49.92 11.56
CA VAL A 252 23.42 -50.45 10.76
C VAL A 252 24.70 -50.56 11.61
N ASN A 253 24.75 -49.89 12.76
CA ASN A 253 25.91 -49.86 13.65
C ASN A 253 25.70 -50.67 14.96
N SER A 254 24.68 -51.54 14.99
CA SER A 254 24.40 -52.50 16.08
C SER A 254 24.35 -53.90 15.51
#